data_AF-A0A0K1QER5-F1
#
_entry.id   AF-A0A0K1QER5-F1
#
_cell.length_a   1.000
_cell.length_b   1.000
_cell.length_c   1.000
_cell.angle_alpha   90.00
_cell.angle_beta   90.00
_cell.angle_gamma   90.00
#
_symmetry.space_group_name_H-M   'P 1'
#
loop_
_entity.id
_entity.type
_entity.pdbx_description
1 polymer ?
#
loop_
_entity_poly.entity_id
_entity_poly.type
_entity_poly.pdbx_seq_one_letter_code
_entity_poly.pdbx_strand_id
1 'polypeptide(L)'
;MRTASVASLGIGALAFVIGTFGAACKGPRSKSEVLRDALVDDNASAIADATKGLPSCPEAAPVALAVGQPSPLEKGCLSEIANALGSKAGFTSSPPDQASAATAAVVLLRDGRGDWLGSSDRWLDTVKTGKGSGADSLRLAMARRMVEAAPLVGKKIDDDKDALAAMKSIAMAVPGACVTYHLLGTGADPNALAPELTAEHSACVQHDLARREGMGPSYGAGTFRALEGSLALWREAERALRLGVASSAPAAQTALTSKLATVEKATSEIAAKKLPGTVTQRSLEALGAVHADAGVILWRDAGAAPEAGAAPLKKSF
;
A
#
# COMPACT_ATOMS: atom_id res chain seq x y z
N MET A 1 -75.05 53.58 28.78
CA MET A 1 -75.08 52.83 30.06
C MET A 1 -74.91 51.35 29.75
N ARG A 2 -73.93 50.70 30.42
CA ARG A 2 -73.73 49.25 30.57
C ARG A 2 -73.81 48.38 29.31
N THR A 3 -72.65 48.06 28.75
CA THR A 3 -72.46 46.81 27.99
C THR A 3 -71.96 45.72 28.94
N ALA A 4 -72.67 44.59 28.92
CA ALA A 4 -72.40 43.39 29.69
C ALA A 4 -71.57 42.38 28.88
N SER A 5 -70.78 41.59 29.61
CA SER A 5 -70.02 40.39 29.21
C SER A 5 -70.87 39.28 28.58
N VAL A 6 -70.26 38.51 27.65
CA VAL A 6 -70.19 37.01 27.58
C VAL A 6 -69.00 36.68 26.64
N ALA A 7 -67.88 36.09 27.13
CA ALA A 7 -67.42 34.68 26.99
C ALA A 7 -67.62 34.04 25.59
N SER A 8 -66.82 33.14 25.02
CA SER A 8 -65.55 32.44 25.27
C SER A 8 -65.38 31.54 24.03
N LEU A 9 -64.16 31.27 23.54
CA LEU A 9 -63.72 29.97 22.99
C LEU A 9 -62.30 30.09 22.41
N GLY A 10 -61.37 29.42 23.08
CA GLY A 10 -59.94 29.42 22.77
C GLY A 10 -59.60 28.68 21.49
N ILE A 11 -58.66 29.24 20.74
CA ILE A 11 -57.93 28.58 19.67
C ILE A 11 -56.62 28.10 20.28
N GLY A 12 -56.56 26.80 20.59
CA GLY A 12 -55.34 26.12 20.97
C GLY A 12 -54.44 25.96 19.74
N ALA A 13 -53.24 26.51 19.82
CA ALA A 13 -52.19 26.33 18.83
C ALA A 13 -51.72 24.86 18.84
N LEU A 14 -51.90 24.15 17.72
CA LEU A 14 -51.16 22.92 17.44
C LEU A 14 -49.68 23.30 17.22
N ALA A 15 -48.86 23.18 18.26
CA ALA A 15 -47.43 23.14 18.13
C ALA A 15 -47.05 21.77 17.54
N PHE A 16 -46.71 21.76 16.26
CA PHE A 16 -46.06 20.64 15.59
C PHE A 16 -44.69 20.43 16.25
N VAL A 17 -44.58 19.44 17.14
CA VAL A 17 -43.30 19.04 17.71
C VAL A 17 -42.46 18.45 16.58
N ILE A 18 -41.53 19.25 16.07
CA ILE A 18 -40.44 18.81 15.23
C ILE A 18 -39.67 17.77 16.04
N GLY A 19 -39.84 16.50 15.67
CA GLY A 19 -39.05 15.40 16.19
C GLY A 19 -37.57 15.72 15.98
N THR A 20 -36.89 15.98 17.08
CA THR A 20 -35.44 15.95 17.17
C THR A 20 -34.99 14.57 16.71
N PHE A 21 -34.47 14.50 15.49
CA PHE A 21 -33.77 13.32 15.00
C PHE A 21 -32.72 12.94 16.04
N GLY A 22 -32.90 11.75 16.62
CA GLY A 22 -32.06 11.24 17.68
C GLY A 22 -30.59 11.34 17.27
N ALA A 23 -29.81 11.99 18.13
CA ALA A 23 -28.39 11.76 18.21
C ALA A 23 -28.18 10.26 18.46
N ALA A 24 -28.00 9.50 17.38
CA ALA A 24 -27.55 8.13 17.46
C ALA A 24 -26.23 8.16 18.23
N CYS A 25 -26.28 7.74 19.48
CA CYS A 25 -25.10 7.56 20.31
C CYS A 25 -24.24 6.49 19.64
N LYS A 26 -23.32 6.91 18.76
CA LYS A 26 -22.24 6.06 18.28
C LYS A 26 -21.50 5.58 19.53
N GLY A 27 -21.54 4.28 19.78
CA GLY A 27 -20.72 3.66 20.83
C GLY A 27 -19.24 3.97 20.65
N PRO A 28 -18.37 3.49 21.56
CA PRO A 28 -16.93 3.71 21.45
C PRO A 28 -16.44 3.28 20.06
N ARG A 29 -15.93 4.23 19.26
CA ARG A 29 -15.41 3.92 17.92
C ARG A 29 -14.20 3.01 18.05
N SER A 30 -14.08 2.05 17.14
CA SER A 30 -12.86 1.26 17.03
C SER A 30 -11.68 2.17 16.66
N LYS A 31 -10.47 1.86 17.14
CA LYS A 31 -9.28 2.67 16.81
C LYS A 31 -8.99 2.74 15.32
N SER A 32 -9.33 1.69 14.57
CA SER A 32 -9.24 1.70 13.10
C SER A 32 -10.20 2.70 12.45
N GLU A 33 -11.39 2.93 13.01
CA GLU A 33 -12.29 3.98 12.50
C GLU A 33 -11.76 5.38 12.79
N VAL A 34 -11.16 5.60 13.96
CA VAL A 34 -10.52 6.87 14.32
C VAL A 34 -9.36 7.17 13.36
N LEU A 35 -8.51 6.18 13.07
CA LEU A 35 -7.42 6.33 12.10
C LEU A 35 -7.95 6.63 10.69
N ARG A 36 -8.98 5.89 10.22
CA ARG A 36 -9.62 6.17 8.93
C ARG A 36 -10.15 7.59 8.87
N ASP A 37 -10.92 8.02 9.86
CA ASP A 37 -11.54 9.36 9.87
C ASP A 37 -10.45 10.45 9.85
N ALA A 38 -9.38 10.31 10.63
CA ALA A 38 -8.24 11.23 10.59
C ALA A 38 -7.55 11.30 9.21
N LEU A 39 -7.48 10.17 8.50
CA LEU A 39 -6.91 10.09 7.15
C LEU A 39 -7.84 10.67 6.08
N VAL A 40 -9.16 10.56 6.24
CA VAL A 40 -10.14 11.21 5.36
C VAL A 40 -9.98 12.73 5.43
N ASP A 41 -9.78 13.27 6.62
CA ASP A 41 -9.60 14.71 6.86
C ASP A 41 -8.19 15.21 6.51
N ASP A 42 -7.28 14.30 6.13
CA ASP A 42 -5.86 14.52 5.85
C ASP A 42 -5.08 15.26 6.96
N ASN A 43 -5.60 15.25 8.18
CA ASN A 43 -5.09 16.04 9.29
C ASN A 43 -3.90 15.34 9.97
N ALA A 44 -2.71 15.89 9.78
CA ALA A 44 -1.48 15.32 10.33
C ALA A 44 -1.50 15.19 11.87
N SER A 45 -2.09 16.14 12.59
CA SER A 45 -2.22 16.06 14.05
C SER A 45 -3.18 14.95 14.45
N ALA A 46 -4.33 14.83 13.78
CA ALA A 46 -5.30 13.77 14.07
C ALA A 46 -4.73 12.37 13.77
N ILE A 47 -3.91 12.24 12.72
CA ILE A 47 -3.20 11.00 12.40
C ILE A 47 -2.15 10.67 13.47
N ALA A 48 -1.38 11.67 13.91
CA ALA A 48 -0.41 11.48 14.99
C ALA A 48 -1.11 11.06 16.29
N ASP A 49 -2.24 11.68 16.63
CA ASP A 49 -3.03 11.33 17.81
C ASP A 49 -3.66 9.93 17.68
N ALA A 50 -4.16 9.56 16.50
CA ALA A 50 -4.72 8.23 16.24
C ALA A 50 -3.68 7.10 16.33
N THR A 51 -2.40 7.41 16.14
CA THR A 51 -1.29 6.45 16.23
C THR A 51 -0.51 6.54 17.54
N LYS A 52 -0.83 7.53 18.39
CA LYS A 52 -0.17 7.76 19.67
C LYS A 52 -0.40 6.59 20.63
N GLY A 53 0.68 6.16 21.28
CA GLY A 53 0.65 5.07 22.25
C GLY A 53 0.55 3.67 21.64
N LEU A 54 0.59 3.54 20.31
CA LEU A 54 0.78 2.25 19.66
C LEU A 54 2.24 1.80 19.80
N PRO A 55 2.50 0.50 20.01
CA PRO A 55 3.86 -0.05 20.03
C PRO A 55 4.64 0.32 18.77
N SER A 56 5.95 0.53 18.91
CA SER A 56 6.88 0.73 17.79
C SER A 56 7.66 -0.55 17.54
N CYS A 57 7.84 -0.90 16.27
CA CYS A 57 8.76 -1.96 15.91
C CYS A 57 10.20 -1.46 16.07
N PRO A 58 11.09 -2.23 16.73
CA PRO A 58 12.51 -1.91 16.72
C PRO A 58 13.05 -2.03 15.30
N GLU A 59 14.03 -1.20 14.98
CA GLU A 59 14.80 -1.36 13.75
C GLU A 59 15.42 -2.77 13.73
N ALA A 60 15.14 -3.52 12.66
CA ALA A 60 15.63 -4.89 12.49
C ALA A 60 16.54 -4.96 11.27
N ALA A 61 17.50 -5.88 11.31
CA ALA A 61 18.32 -6.17 10.14
C ALA A 61 17.41 -6.55 8.96
N PRO A 62 17.72 -6.08 7.73
CA PRO A 62 16.94 -6.41 6.56
C PRO A 62 16.94 -7.94 6.35
N VAL A 63 15.77 -8.49 6.06
CA VAL A 63 15.60 -9.92 5.78
C VAL A 63 15.10 -10.06 4.35
N ALA A 64 15.81 -10.85 3.54
CA ALA A 64 15.31 -11.25 2.23
C ALA A 64 14.10 -12.16 2.42
N LEU A 65 12.94 -11.71 1.92
CA LEU A 65 11.72 -12.50 1.96
C LEU A 65 11.50 -13.16 0.59
N ALA A 66 11.34 -14.47 0.59
CA ALA A 66 10.81 -15.17 -0.58
C ALA A 66 9.37 -14.71 -0.85
N VAL A 67 8.91 -14.85 -2.09
CA VAL A 67 7.59 -14.36 -2.48
C VAL A 67 6.49 -15.15 -1.76
N GLY A 68 5.55 -14.41 -1.17
CA GLY A 68 4.44 -14.99 -0.40
C GLY A 68 4.79 -15.41 1.03
N GLN A 69 6.05 -15.26 1.48
CA GLN A 69 6.41 -15.51 2.87
C GLN A 69 6.00 -14.34 3.79
N PRO A 70 5.53 -14.64 5.01
CA PRO A 70 5.24 -13.60 6.01
C PRO A 70 6.52 -12.94 6.49
N SER A 71 6.40 -11.68 6.94
CA SER A 71 7.53 -10.99 7.57
C SER A 71 7.85 -11.57 8.95
N PRO A 72 9.14 -11.66 9.35
CA PRO A 72 9.52 -12.02 10.72
C PRO A 72 8.89 -11.10 11.79
N LEU A 73 8.56 -9.86 11.41
CA LEU A 73 7.94 -8.88 12.31
C LEU A 73 6.47 -9.19 12.60
N GLU A 74 5.81 -10.06 11.81
CA GLU A 74 4.39 -10.40 11.95
C GLU A 74 4.07 -11.00 13.33
N LYS A 75 4.93 -11.91 13.82
CA LYS A 75 4.76 -12.56 15.14
C LYS A 75 5.32 -11.75 16.31
N GLY A 76 5.87 -10.58 16.04
CA GLY A 76 6.46 -9.69 17.04
C GLY A 76 5.69 -8.38 17.15
N CYS A 77 6.40 -7.27 16.95
CA CYS A 77 5.86 -5.92 17.13
C CYS A 77 4.62 -5.62 16.28
N LEU A 78 4.48 -6.17 15.07
CA LEU A 78 3.28 -5.95 14.25
C LEU A 78 2.04 -6.57 14.91
N SER A 79 2.19 -7.73 15.55
CA SER A 79 1.12 -8.35 16.33
C SER A 79 0.70 -7.49 17.51
N GLU A 80 1.63 -6.81 18.17
CA GLU A 80 1.31 -5.91 19.29
C GLU A 80 0.53 -4.68 18.81
N ILE A 81 0.91 -4.11 17.66
CA ILE A 81 0.16 -3.00 17.03
C ILE A 81 -1.24 -3.47 16.64
N ALA A 82 -1.37 -4.64 16.00
CA ALA A 82 -2.67 -5.18 15.59
C ALA A 82 -3.57 -5.45 16.80
N ASN A 83 -3.03 -6.01 17.88
CA ASN A 83 -3.77 -6.21 19.13
C ASN A 83 -4.22 -4.86 19.72
N ALA A 84 -3.34 -3.86 19.73
CA ALA A 84 -3.67 -2.52 20.19
C ALA A 84 -4.76 -1.85 19.33
N LEU A 85 -4.89 -2.23 18.06
CA LEU A 85 -5.93 -1.79 17.12
C LEU A 85 -7.20 -2.66 17.14
N GLY A 86 -7.24 -3.71 17.96
CA GLY A 86 -8.44 -4.52 18.21
C GLY A 86 -8.41 -5.95 17.67
N SER A 87 -7.28 -6.42 17.13
CA SER A 87 -7.12 -7.84 16.80
C SER A 87 -7.11 -8.71 18.07
N LYS A 88 -7.69 -9.90 17.98
CA LYS A 88 -7.53 -10.96 18.99
C LYS A 88 -6.50 -12.00 18.58
N ALA A 89 -6.18 -12.07 17.29
CA ALA A 89 -5.29 -13.08 16.70
C ALA A 89 -3.89 -12.52 16.44
N GLY A 90 -3.64 -11.25 16.75
CA GLY A 90 -2.42 -10.57 16.32
C GLY A 90 -2.50 -10.08 14.88
N PHE A 91 -1.33 -9.91 14.28
CA PHE A 91 -1.20 -9.46 12.90
C PHE A 91 -1.27 -10.64 11.93
N THR A 92 -2.10 -10.52 10.90
CA THR A 92 -2.20 -11.50 9.82
C THR A 92 -2.02 -10.79 8.48
N SER A 93 -1.12 -11.31 7.63
CA SER A 93 -0.99 -10.82 6.25
C SER A 93 -1.83 -11.62 5.25
N SER A 94 -2.43 -12.76 5.66
CA SER A 94 -3.13 -13.67 4.74
C SER A 94 -4.31 -14.46 5.37
N PRO A 95 -5.56 -14.09 5.01
CA PRO A 95 -5.95 -12.76 4.60
C PRO A 95 -5.75 -11.76 5.76
N PRO A 96 -5.45 -10.48 5.47
CA PRO A 96 -5.39 -9.48 6.52
C PRO A 96 -6.78 -9.11 7.01
N ASP A 97 -6.93 -9.06 8.33
CA ASP A 97 -8.13 -8.53 8.96
C ASP A 97 -8.11 -7.00 9.06
N GLN A 98 -9.15 -6.41 9.65
CA GLN A 98 -9.26 -4.95 9.77
C GLN A 98 -8.12 -4.34 10.61
N ALA A 99 -7.71 -5.02 11.67
CA ALA A 99 -6.65 -4.55 12.55
C ALA A 99 -5.28 -4.66 11.88
N SER A 100 -5.06 -5.70 11.07
CA SER A 100 -3.82 -5.91 10.31
C SER A 100 -3.70 -4.91 9.15
N ALA A 101 -4.79 -4.62 8.45
CA ALA A 101 -4.83 -3.56 7.44
C ALA A 101 -4.58 -2.17 8.07
N ALA A 102 -5.20 -1.89 9.22
CA ALA A 102 -4.92 -0.66 9.98
C ALA A 102 -3.46 -0.63 10.50
N THR A 103 -2.90 -1.77 10.90
CA THR A 103 -1.49 -1.86 11.32
C THR A 103 -0.56 -1.52 10.16
N ALA A 104 -0.81 -2.07 8.97
CA ALA A 104 -0.06 -1.71 7.77
C ALA A 104 -0.15 -0.20 7.48
N ALA A 105 -1.33 0.42 7.63
CA ALA A 105 -1.49 1.87 7.52
C ALA A 105 -0.61 2.64 8.52
N VAL A 106 -0.54 2.19 9.78
CA VAL A 106 0.32 2.78 10.82
C VAL A 106 1.80 2.65 10.44
N VAL A 107 2.24 1.47 10.00
CA VAL A 107 3.64 1.23 9.59
C VAL A 107 4.04 2.16 8.44
N LEU A 108 3.16 2.35 7.45
CA LEU A 108 3.42 3.30 6.37
C LEU A 108 3.53 4.74 6.89
N LEU A 109 2.57 5.20 7.70
CA LEU A 109 2.48 6.61 8.12
C LEU A 109 3.48 7.03 9.19
N ARG A 110 3.73 6.16 10.17
CA ARG A 110 4.60 6.46 11.31
C ARG A 110 6.04 6.06 11.02
N ASP A 111 6.22 4.83 10.55
CA ASP A 111 7.55 4.22 10.46
C ASP A 111 8.16 4.41 9.07
N GLY A 112 7.33 4.56 8.03
CA GLY A 112 7.80 4.67 6.65
C GLY A 112 8.46 3.37 6.18
N ARG A 113 7.98 2.22 6.65
CA ARG A 113 8.59 0.90 6.41
C ARG A 113 7.63 -0.04 5.69
N GLY A 114 7.27 0.30 4.45
CA GLY A 114 6.47 -0.60 3.61
C GLY A 114 7.14 -1.95 3.39
N ASP A 115 8.48 -1.98 3.40
CA ASP A 115 9.34 -3.16 3.31
C ASP A 115 9.27 -4.11 4.52
N TRP A 116 8.76 -3.66 5.67
CA TRP A 116 8.55 -4.51 6.83
C TRP A 116 7.37 -5.46 6.71
N LEU A 117 6.45 -5.15 5.82
CA LEU A 117 5.25 -5.94 5.57
C LEU A 117 5.64 -7.03 4.55
N GLY A 118 5.25 -8.29 4.79
CA GLY A 118 5.52 -9.36 3.82
C GLY A 118 4.54 -9.30 2.64
N SER A 119 4.98 -9.70 1.45
CA SER A 119 4.14 -9.94 0.25
C SER A 119 3.25 -8.77 -0.20
N SER A 120 3.77 -7.93 -1.10
CA SER A 120 3.01 -6.82 -1.71
C SER A 120 1.69 -7.26 -2.34
N ASP A 121 1.62 -8.42 -2.99
CA ASP A 121 0.40 -8.88 -3.67
C ASP A 121 -0.80 -9.04 -2.72
N ARG A 122 -0.58 -9.50 -1.48
CA ARG A 122 -1.66 -9.64 -0.49
C ARG A 122 -2.20 -8.28 -0.05
N TRP A 123 -1.31 -7.31 0.11
CA TRP A 123 -1.71 -5.95 0.45
C TRP A 123 -2.39 -5.25 -0.73
N LEU A 124 -1.90 -5.45 -1.95
CA LEU A 124 -2.52 -4.92 -3.16
C LEU A 124 -3.91 -5.51 -3.38
N ASP A 125 -4.12 -6.81 -3.12
CA ASP A 125 -5.45 -7.40 -3.15
C ASP A 125 -6.37 -6.80 -2.08
N THR A 126 -5.86 -6.58 -0.87
CA THR A 126 -6.62 -5.91 0.21
C THR A 126 -6.97 -4.47 -0.13
N VAL A 127 -6.04 -3.73 -0.72
CA VAL A 127 -6.25 -2.37 -1.24
C VAL A 127 -7.30 -2.39 -2.36
N LYS A 128 -7.30 -3.41 -3.22
CA LYS A 128 -8.24 -3.52 -4.33
C LYS A 128 -9.66 -3.92 -3.88
N THR A 129 -9.80 -4.88 -2.96
CA THR A 129 -11.07 -5.56 -2.70
C THR A 129 -11.55 -5.49 -1.24
N GLY A 130 -10.67 -5.17 -0.29
CA GLY A 130 -10.97 -5.14 1.13
C GLY A 130 -12.08 -4.15 1.49
N LYS A 131 -12.89 -4.47 2.49
CA LYS A 131 -13.98 -3.61 2.97
C LYS A 131 -13.76 -3.22 4.42
N GLY A 132 -14.34 -2.12 4.86
CA GLY A 132 -14.32 -1.69 6.26
C GLY A 132 -13.17 -0.73 6.59
N SER A 133 -13.16 -0.26 7.85
CA SER A 133 -12.30 0.83 8.27
C SER A 133 -10.81 0.55 8.14
N GLY A 134 -10.37 -0.69 8.38
CA GLY A 134 -8.96 -1.06 8.26
C GLY A 134 -8.46 -1.02 6.82
N ALA A 135 -9.25 -1.57 5.89
CA ALA A 135 -8.94 -1.51 4.46
C ALA A 135 -8.94 -0.06 3.94
N ASP A 136 -9.90 0.76 4.40
CA ASP A 136 -9.95 2.19 4.05
C ASP A 136 -8.75 2.96 4.62
N SER A 137 -8.35 2.69 5.87
CA SER A 137 -7.12 3.26 6.45
C SER A 137 -5.90 2.90 5.62
N LEU A 138 -5.77 1.64 5.19
CA LEU A 138 -4.66 1.19 4.35
C LEU A 138 -4.62 1.93 3.01
N ARG A 139 -5.77 2.02 2.31
CA ARG A 139 -5.87 2.76 1.04
C ARG A 139 -5.46 4.22 1.21
N LEU A 140 -6.01 4.89 2.22
CA LEU A 140 -5.76 6.32 2.44
C LEU A 140 -4.32 6.59 2.86
N ALA A 141 -3.74 5.73 3.70
CA ALA A 141 -2.34 5.81 4.12
C ALA A 141 -1.38 5.61 2.93
N MET A 142 -1.61 4.56 2.15
CA MET A 142 -0.84 4.26 0.95
C MET A 142 -0.95 5.39 -0.08
N ALA A 143 -2.17 5.85 -0.39
CA ALA A 143 -2.40 6.98 -1.30
C ALA A 143 -1.71 8.26 -0.80
N ARG A 144 -1.77 8.56 0.49
CA ARG A 144 -1.06 9.70 1.08
C ARG A 144 0.45 9.60 0.88
N ARG A 145 1.06 8.45 1.19
CA ARG A 145 2.49 8.24 0.98
C ARG A 145 2.89 8.28 -0.48
N MET A 146 2.04 7.78 -1.38
CA MET A 146 2.26 7.92 -2.82
C MET A 146 2.17 9.40 -3.25
N VAL A 147 1.24 10.19 -2.73
CA VAL A 147 1.21 11.65 -2.98
C VAL A 147 2.51 12.33 -2.51
N GLU A 148 3.03 11.96 -1.34
CA GLU A 148 4.30 12.48 -0.81
C GLU A 148 5.50 12.07 -1.70
N ALA A 149 5.48 10.86 -2.24
CA ALA A 149 6.51 10.32 -3.14
C ALA A 149 6.40 10.84 -4.58
N ALA A 150 5.24 11.34 -5.00
CA ALA A 150 4.93 11.71 -6.38
C ALA A 150 5.97 12.64 -7.04
N PRO A 151 6.52 13.69 -6.37
CA PRO A 151 7.54 14.56 -6.99
C PRO A 151 8.88 13.86 -7.28
N LEU A 152 9.17 12.76 -6.58
CA LEU A 152 10.40 11.99 -6.75
C LEU A 152 10.25 10.90 -7.81
N VAL A 153 9.03 10.43 -8.05
CA VAL A 153 8.70 9.37 -9.01
C VAL A 153 8.27 9.94 -10.36
N GLY A 154 7.39 10.93 -10.36
CA GLY A 154 6.78 11.52 -11.56
C GLY A 154 7.69 12.50 -12.28
N LYS A 155 8.82 12.00 -12.77
CA LYS A 155 9.80 12.77 -13.53
C LYS A 155 10.64 11.88 -14.42
N LYS A 156 11.51 12.52 -15.21
CA LYS A 156 12.62 11.83 -15.86
C LYS A 156 13.63 11.38 -14.81
N ILE A 157 14.00 10.11 -14.85
CA ILE A 157 14.98 9.51 -13.93
C ILE A 157 16.08 8.85 -14.77
N ASP A 158 17.21 9.52 -14.92
CA ASP A 158 18.35 9.07 -15.73
C ASP A 158 19.70 9.05 -14.99
N ASP A 159 19.72 9.41 -13.71
CA ASP A 159 20.85 9.26 -12.82
C ASP A 159 20.53 8.41 -11.57
N ASP A 160 21.58 7.91 -10.93
CA ASP A 160 21.47 7.02 -9.77
C ASP A 160 20.88 7.72 -8.55
N LYS A 161 21.14 9.02 -8.35
CA LYS A 161 20.66 9.75 -7.18
C LYS A 161 19.13 9.81 -7.19
N ASP A 162 18.56 10.15 -8.34
CA ASP A 162 17.12 10.20 -8.53
C ASP A 162 16.50 8.80 -8.50
N ALA A 163 17.17 7.79 -9.05
CA ALA A 163 16.73 6.40 -8.96
C ALA A 163 16.65 5.91 -7.50
N LEU A 164 17.68 6.17 -6.69
CA LEU A 164 17.74 5.78 -5.28
C LEU A 164 16.65 6.52 -4.47
N ALA A 165 16.44 7.81 -4.72
CA ALA A 165 15.39 8.59 -4.07
C ALA A 165 13.97 8.07 -4.40
N ALA A 166 13.71 7.72 -5.67
CA ALA A 166 12.45 7.13 -6.10
C ALA A 166 12.23 5.76 -5.44
N MET A 167 13.23 4.87 -5.49
CA MET A 167 13.17 3.54 -4.86
C MET A 167 12.86 3.62 -3.36
N LYS A 168 13.57 4.51 -2.64
CA LYS A 168 13.30 4.74 -1.21
C LYS A 168 11.84 5.14 -1.00
N SER A 169 11.37 6.12 -1.75
CA SER A 169 10.02 6.68 -1.57
C SER A 169 8.93 5.65 -1.87
N ILE A 170 9.13 4.82 -2.90
CA ILE A 170 8.23 3.70 -3.23
C ILE A 170 8.26 2.64 -2.11
N ALA A 171 9.43 2.29 -1.59
CA ALA A 171 9.57 1.33 -0.49
C ALA A 171 8.87 1.78 0.80
N MET A 172 8.84 3.09 1.04
CA MET A 172 8.13 3.69 2.18
C MET A 172 6.62 3.79 1.96
N ALA A 173 6.17 3.83 0.70
CA ALA A 173 4.77 4.07 0.34
C ALA A 173 3.96 2.80 0.09
N VAL A 174 4.59 1.75 -0.45
CA VAL A 174 3.88 0.53 -0.86
C VAL A 174 4.11 -0.58 0.17
N PRO A 175 3.05 -1.13 0.78
CA PRO A 175 3.18 -2.24 1.71
C PRO A 175 3.66 -3.50 0.98
N GLY A 176 4.66 -4.19 1.54
CA GLY A 176 5.27 -5.34 0.89
C GLY A 176 6.29 -5.01 -0.18
N ALA A 177 6.74 -3.76 -0.27
CA ALA A 177 7.80 -3.38 -1.18
C ALA A 177 9.09 -4.13 -0.90
N CYS A 178 9.87 -4.38 -1.96
CA CYS A 178 11.11 -5.11 -1.84
C CYS A 178 12.10 -4.37 -0.93
N VAL A 179 12.65 -5.06 0.07
CA VAL A 179 13.64 -4.50 1.01
C VAL A 179 14.87 -3.94 0.30
N THR A 180 15.25 -4.53 -0.84
CA THR A 180 16.32 -4.03 -1.71
C THR A 180 16.13 -2.57 -2.10
N TYR A 181 14.89 -2.12 -2.36
CA TYR A 181 14.61 -0.73 -2.71
C TYR A 181 14.89 0.23 -1.55
N HIS A 182 14.54 -0.18 -0.32
CA HIS A 182 14.83 0.60 0.88
C HIS A 182 16.35 0.67 1.15
N LEU A 183 17.05 -0.47 1.05
CA LEU A 183 18.49 -0.55 1.29
C LEU A 183 19.29 0.29 0.31
N LEU A 184 19.06 0.10 -0.99
CA LEU A 184 19.71 0.90 -2.02
C LEU A 184 19.35 2.38 -1.84
N GLY A 185 18.06 2.69 -1.65
CA GLY A 185 17.57 4.05 -1.45
C GLY A 185 18.09 4.76 -0.19
N THR A 186 18.60 4.01 0.80
CA THR A 186 19.23 4.54 2.02
C THR A 186 20.76 4.54 1.96
N GLY A 187 21.35 4.18 0.81
CA GLY A 187 22.78 4.27 0.55
C GLY A 187 23.58 3.03 0.94
N ALA A 188 22.95 1.85 1.05
CA ALA A 188 23.69 0.61 1.20
C ALA A 188 24.62 0.40 0.00
N ASP A 189 25.87 0.00 0.24
CA ASP A 189 26.83 -0.36 -0.81
C ASP A 189 26.35 -1.65 -1.50
N PRO A 190 26.02 -1.64 -2.80
CA PRO A 190 25.56 -2.82 -3.52
C PRO A 190 26.54 -4.00 -3.45
N ASN A 191 27.84 -3.75 -3.30
CA ASN A 191 28.86 -4.78 -3.23
C ASN A 191 28.98 -5.42 -1.83
N ALA A 192 28.42 -4.77 -0.80
CA ALA A 192 28.40 -5.27 0.57
C ALA A 192 27.08 -5.97 0.93
N LEU A 193 26.09 -5.94 0.04
CA LEU A 193 24.82 -6.63 0.22
C LEU A 193 24.99 -8.14 0.05
N ALA A 194 24.29 -8.91 0.87
CA ALA A 194 24.12 -10.33 0.63
C ALA A 194 23.46 -10.53 -0.76
N PRO A 195 23.83 -11.58 -1.53
CA PRO A 195 23.33 -11.78 -2.89
C PRO A 195 21.81 -11.64 -3.01
N GLU A 196 21.06 -12.27 -2.12
CA GLU A 196 19.59 -12.25 -2.05
C GLU A 196 18.98 -10.87 -1.78
N LEU A 197 19.79 -9.87 -1.41
CA LEU A 197 19.38 -8.48 -1.23
C LEU A 197 19.84 -7.58 -2.39
N THR A 198 20.63 -8.07 -3.35
CA THR A 198 21.05 -7.28 -4.53
C THR A 198 19.94 -7.19 -5.58
N ALA A 199 20.04 -6.21 -6.48
CA ALA A 199 19.06 -6.01 -7.56
C ALA A 199 18.95 -7.21 -8.52
N GLU A 200 20.04 -7.97 -8.66
CA GLU A 200 20.17 -9.09 -9.58
C GLU A 200 19.56 -10.38 -9.01
N HIS A 201 19.70 -10.64 -7.71
CA HIS A 201 19.29 -11.92 -7.12
C HIS A 201 18.20 -11.79 -6.06
N SER A 202 17.67 -10.60 -5.84
CA SER A 202 16.51 -10.44 -4.95
C SER A 202 15.24 -10.95 -5.61
N ALA A 203 14.62 -11.95 -5.00
CA ALA A 203 13.38 -12.55 -5.51
C ALA A 203 12.24 -11.53 -5.65
N CYS A 204 12.16 -10.54 -4.75
CA CYS A 204 11.14 -9.50 -4.84
C CYS A 204 11.38 -8.52 -6.00
N VAL A 205 12.63 -8.18 -6.31
CA VAL A 205 12.93 -7.34 -7.49
C VAL A 205 12.49 -8.06 -8.77
N GLN A 206 12.81 -9.35 -8.86
CA GLN A 206 12.45 -10.18 -10.00
C GLN A 206 10.95 -10.33 -10.18
N HIS A 207 10.24 -10.55 -9.07
CA HIS A 207 8.78 -10.61 -9.06
C HIS A 207 8.14 -9.30 -9.52
N ASP A 208 8.64 -8.17 -9.03
CA ASP A 208 8.10 -6.87 -9.42
C ASP A 208 8.40 -6.55 -10.89
N LEU A 209 9.57 -6.93 -11.42
CA LEU A 209 9.89 -6.82 -12.86
C LEU A 209 8.96 -7.67 -13.74
N ALA A 210 8.42 -8.77 -13.21
CA ALA A 210 7.48 -9.66 -13.89
C ALA A 210 6.01 -9.19 -13.78
N ARG A 211 5.73 -8.09 -13.06
CA ARG A 211 4.39 -7.49 -13.03
C ARG A 211 3.95 -7.03 -14.42
N ARG A 212 2.65 -6.77 -14.55
CA ARG A 212 1.99 -6.37 -15.80
C ARG A 212 2.69 -5.23 -16.55
N GLU A 213 3.20 -4.24 -15.83
CA GLU A 213 3.87 -3.06 -16.39
C GLU A 213 5.38 -3.02 -16.10
N GLY A 214 5.93 -4.17 -15.72
CA GLY A 214 7.36 -4.38 -15.57
C GLY A 214 8.04 -4.70 -16.90
N MET A 215 9.35 -4.49 -16.94
CA MET A 215 10.18 -4.70 -18.13
C MET A 215 10.65 -6.15 -18.30
N GLY A 216 10.29 -7.04 -17.36
CA GLY A 216 10.64 -8.45 -17.38
C GLY A 216 12.02 -8.76 -16.78
N PRO A 217 12.32 -10.06 -16.61
CA PRO A 217 13.50 -10.52 -15.87
C PRO A 217 14.84 -10.22 -16.57
N SER A 218 14.86 -9.94 -17.87
CA SER A 218 16.10 -9.62 -18.61
C SER A 218 16.53 -8.17 -18.52
N TYR A 219 15.73 -7.31 -17.88
CA TYR A 219 15.92 -5.87 -17.91
C TYR A 219 17.10 -5.39 -17.06
N GLY A 220 18.09 -4.76 -17.71
CA GLY A 220 19.14 -4.00 -17.05
C GLY A 220 19.92 -4.74 -15.95
N ALA A 221 20.69 -3.98 -15.18
CA ALA A 221 21.43 -4.43 -13.99
C ALA A 221 21.50 -3.31 -12.95
N GLY A 222 21.86 -3.64 -11.71
CA GLY A 222 22.12 -2.70 -10.62
C GLY A 222 20.94 -1.78 -10.29
N THR A 223 21.25 -0.51 -10.00
CA THR A 223 20.31 0.53 -9.57
C THR A 223 19.08 0.64 -10.48
N PHE A 224 19.28 0.69 -11.80
CA PHE A 224 18.17 0.87 -12.74
C PHE A 224 17.30 -0.37 -12.91
N ARG A 225 17.85 -1.56 -12.66
CA ARG A 225 17.05 -2.80 -12.59
C ARG A 225 16.11 -2.76 -11.39
N ALA A 226 16.63 -2.44 -10.21
CA ALA A 226 15.82 -2.29 -9.01
C ALA A 226 14.80 -1.15 -9.15
N LEU A 227 15.20 -0.04 -9.79
CA LEU A 227 14.29 1.06 -10.09
C LEU A 227 13.09 0.59 -10.92
N GLU A 228 13.29 -0.10 -12.04
CA GLU A 228 12.15 -0.57 -12.85
C GLU A 228 11.24 -1.55 -12.10
N GLY A 229 11.81 -2.43 -11.27
CA GLY A 229 11.02 -3.25 -10.36
C GLY A 229 10.13 -2.39 -9.45
N SER A 230 10.72 -1.39 -8.79
CA SER A 230 9.97 -0.48 -7.92
C SER A 230 8.91 0.34 -8.67
N LEU A 231 9.19 0.79 -9.89
CA LEU A 231 8.24 1.54 -10.73
C LEU A 231 7.10 0.65 -11.22
N ALA A 232 7.36 -0.61 -11.53
CA ALA A 232 6.32 -1.58 -11.85
C ALA A 232 5.40 -1.84 -10.65
N LEU A 233 5.97 -1.94 -9.44
CA LEU A 233 5.21 -2.03 -8.21
C LEU A 233 4.37 -0.77 -7.96
N TRP A 234 4.93 0.43 -8.18
CA TRP A 234 4.21 1.71 -8.08
C TRP A 234 2.98 1.76 -9.00
N ARG A 235 3.13 1.34 -10.26
CA ARG A 235 2.02 1.33 -11.24
C ARG A 235 0.92 0.35 -10.83
N GLU A 236 1.27 -0.83 -10.34
CA GLU A 236 0.28 -1.79 -9.83
C GLU A 236 -0.39 -1.31 -8.53
N ALA A 237 0.35 -0.61 -7.68
CA ALA A 237 -0.14 0.07 -6.48
C ALA A 237 -1.19 1.14 -6.79
N GLU A 238 -0.92 2.04 -7.74
CA GLU A 238 -1.90 3.03 -8.22
C GLU A 238 -3.16 2.32 -8.75
N ARG A 239 -2.98 1.30 -9.59
CA ARG A 239 -4.10 0.55 -10.15
C ARG A 239 -4.95 -0.10 -9.07
N ALA A 240 -4.32 -0.72 -8.06
CA ALA A 240 -5.02 -1.33 -6.94
C ALA A 240 -5.83 -0.29 -6.16
N LEU A 241 -5.26 0.90 -5.88
CA LEU A 241 -5.97 2.00 -5.24
C LEU A 241 -7.16 2.47 -6.07
N ARG A 242 -7.00 2.64 -7.38
CA ARG A 242 -8.07 3.05 -8.30
C ARG A 242 -9.23 2.05 -8.30
N LEU A 243 -8.92 0.75 -8.35
CA LEU A 243 -9.94 -0.31 -8.25
C LEU A 243 -10.57 -0.37 -6.85
N GLY A 244 -9.81 -0.03 -5.81
CA GLY A 244 -10.24 0.02 -4.41
C GLY A 244 -11.23 1.14 -4.06
N VAL A 245 -11.35 2.18 -4.90
CA VAL A 245 -12.28 3.30 -4.66
C VAL A 245 -13.70 2.78 -4.46
N ALA A 246 -14.20 1.92 -5.35
CA ALA A 246 -15.57 1.40 -5.26
C ALA A 246 -15.84 0.56 -3.99
N SER A 247 -14.78 0.01 -3.38
CA SER A 247 -14.85 -0.79 -2.16
C SER A 247 -14.77 0.04 -0.87
N SER A 248 -14.53 1.35 -0.98
CA SER A 248 -14.30 2.24 0.16
C SER A 248 -15.59 2.90 0.67
N ALA A 249 -15.63 3.30 1.94
CA ALA A 249 -16.75 4.10 2.46
C ALA A 249 -16.85 5.48 1.76
N PRO A 250 -18.05 6.10 1.65
CA PRO A 250 -18.24 7.31 0.83
C PRO A 250 -17.24 8.45 1.10
N ALA A 251 -16.94 8.74 2.36
CA ALA A 251 -15.97 9.79 2.70
C ALA A 251 -14.54 9.43 2.27
N ALA A 252 -14.16 8.15 2.40
CA ALA A 252 -12.88 7.64 1.92
C ALA A 252 -12.81 7.62 0.38
N GLN A 253 -13.92 7.37 -0.34
CA GLN A 253 -13.96 7.45 -1.80
C GLN A 253 -13.57 8.84 -2.30
N THR A 254 -14.15 9.88 -1.71
CA THR A 254 -13.86 11.28 -2.07
C THR A 254 -12.39 11.62 -1.82
N ALA A 255 -11.89 11.32 -0.61
CA ALA A 255 -10.49 11.59 -0.25
C ALA A 255 -9.50 10.80 -1.14
N LEU A 256 -9.78 9.52 -1.39
CA LEU A 256 -8.94 8.66 -2.22
C LEU A 256 -8.93 9.13 -3.69
N THR A 257 -10.08 9.51 -4.24
CA THR A 257 -10.17 10.03 -5.62
C THR A 257 -9.36 11.30 -5.80
N SER A 258 -9.38 12.20 -4.81
CA SER A 258 -8.57 13.42 -4.84
C SER A 258 -7.07 13.11 -4.83
N LYS A 259 -6.62 12.21 -3.95
CA LYS A 259 -5.20 11.81 -3.86
C LYS A 259 -4.73 11.08 -5.12
N LEU A 260 -5.57 10.22 -5.68
CA LEU A 260 -5.27 9.46 -6.90
C LEU A 260 -4.99 10.35 -8.11
N ALA A 261 -5.65 11.50 -8.23
CA ALA A 261 -5.38 12.42 -9.35
C ALA A 261 -3.90 12.88 -9.38
N THR A 262 -3.29 13.11 -8.22
CA THR A 262 -1.87 13.45 -8.11
C THR A 262 -0.98 12.26 -8.44
N VAL A 263 -1.33 11.06 -7.93
CA VAL A 263 -0.56 9.83 -8.16
C VAL A 263 -0.58 9.45 -9.64
N GLU A 264 -1.74 9.44 -10.28
CA GLU A 264 -1.91 9.10 -11.70
C GLU A 264 -1.18 10.07 -12.62
N LYS A 265 -1.21 11.37 -12.27
CA LYS A 265 -0.43 12.37 -12.98
C LYS A 265 1.06 12.03 -12.89
N ALA A 266 1.57 11.79 -11.69
CA ALA A 266 2.97 11.43 -11.50
C ALA A 266 3.32 10.14 -12.24
N THR A 267 2.47 9.12 -12.21
CA THR A 267 2.68 7.88 -12.97
C THR A 267 2.79 8.11 -14.48
N SER A 268 1.94 8.99 -15.03
CA SER A 268 1.97 9.33 -16.46
C SER A 268 3.25 10.07 -16.88
N GLU A 269 3.91 10.73 -15.92
CA GLU A 269 5.15 11.51 -16.12
C GLU A 269 6.42 10.69 -15.87
N ILE A 270 6.31 9.43 -15.40
CA ILE A 270 7.47 8.55 -15.19
C ILE A 270 8.19 8.33 -16.53
N ALA A 271 9.44 8.77 -16.58
CA ALA A 271 10.34 8.53 -17.72
C ALA A 271 11.71 8.05 -17.22
N ALA A 272 11.79 6.75 -16.90
CA ALA A 272 13.04 6.13 -16.47
C ALA A 272 13.94 5.76 -17.66
N LYS A 273 15.25 5.79 -17.43
CA LYS A 273 16.27 5.42 -18.40
C LYS A 273 16.06 3.99 -18.88
N LYS A 274 15.81 3.83 -20.19
CA LYS A 274 15.73 2.53 -20.84
C LYS A 274 17.12 1.91 -20.97
N LEU A 275 17.30 0.73 -20.40
CA LEU A 275 18.50 -0.07 -20.58
C LEU A 275 18.23 -1.26 -21.51
N PRO A 276 19.21 -1.68 -22.32
CA PRO A 276 19.09 -2.92 -23.09
C PRO A 276 18.92 -4.11 -22.15
N GLY A 277 18.34 -5.21 -22.66
CA GLY A 277 18.43 -6.50 -21.97
C GLY A 277 19.89 -6.91 -21.88
N THR A 278 20.40 -7.12 -20.66
CA THR A 278 21.83 -7.42 -20.43
C THR A 278 22.06 -8.86 -19.95
N VAL A 279 20.98 -9.58 -19.65
CA VAL A 279 21.05 -10.95 -19.11
C VAL A 279 20.90 -11.96 -20.25
N THR A 280 21.89 -12.84 -20.42
CA THR A 280 21.87 -13.90 -21.45
C THR A 280 20.79 -14.94 -21.14
N GLN A 281 20.30 -15.67 -22.14
CA GLN A 281 19.30 -16.73 -21.95
C GLN A 281 19.74 -17.81 -20.94
N ARG A 282 21.02 -18.20 -20.96
CA ARG A 282 21.59 -19.13 -19.98
C ARG A 282 21.61 -18.54 -18.55
N SER A 283 21.93 -17.26 -18.43
CA SER A 283 21.89 -16.56 -17.14
C SER A 283 20.45 -16.40 -16.64
N LEU A 284 19.49 -16.19 -17.54
CA LEU A 284 18.07 -16.22 -17.22
C LEU A 284 17.69 -17.61 -16.70
N GLU A 285 17.92 -18.69 -17.44
CA GLU A 285 17.61 -20.06 -16.99
C GLU A 285 18.15 -20.37 -15.58
N ALA A 286 19.39 -19.97 -15.28
CA ALA A 286 19.98 -20.09 -13.95
C ALA A 286 19.25 -19.25 -12.89
N LEU A 287 18.92 -17.99 -13.18
CA LEU A 287 18.12 -17.14 -12.29
C LEU A 287 16.74 -17.76 -12.06
N GLY A 288 16.07 -18.28 -13.09
CA GLY A 288 14.75 -18.89 -12.95
C GLY A 288 14.77 -20.12 -12.06
N ALA A 289 15.81 -20.96 -12.16
CA ALA A 289 15.97 -22.10 -11.26
C ALA A 289 16.14 -21.65 -9.79
N VAL A 290 16.99 -20.64 -9.53
CA VAL A 290 17.22 -20.09 -8.19
C VAL A 290 15.96 -19.41 -7.61
N HIS A 291 15.13 -18.82 -8.47
CA HIS A 291 13.94 -18.08 -8.08
C HIS A 291 12.67 -18.93 -7.99
N ALA A 292 12.62 -20.07 -8.69
CA ALA A 292 11.51 -21.03 -8.59
C ALA A 292 11.35 -21.55 -7.15
N ASP A 293 12.47 -21.84 -6.46
CA ASP A 293 12.47 -22.27 -5.05
C ASP A 293 11.92 -21.19 -4.10
N ALA A 294 11.99 -19.91 -4.51
CA ALA A 294 11.42 -18.77 -3.79
C ALA A 294 9.98 -18.43 -4.21
N GLY A 295 9.34 -19.28 -5.02
CA GLY A 295 7.96 -19.10 -5.52
C GLY A 295 7.83 -18.10 -6.66
N VAL A 296 8.93 -17.68 -7.29
CA VAL A 296 8.93 -16.71 -8.39
C VAL A 296 9.07 -17.43 -9.72
N ILE A 297 8.01 -17.43 -10.51
CA ILE A 297 8.01 -17.98 -11.87
C ILE A 297 8.39 -16.86 -12.85
N LEU A 298 9.65 -16.83 -13.27
CA LEU A 298 10.14 -15.83 -14.23
C LEU A 298 9.66 -16.10 -15.67
N TRP A 299 9.37 -17.36 -16.01
CA TRP A 299 8.72 -17.78 -17.26
C TRP A 299 8.01 -19.12 -17.06
N ARG A 300 6.91 -19.34 -17.79
CA ARG A 300 6.27 -20.65 -17.93
C ARG A 300 6.78 -21.32 -19.20
N ASP A 301 7.08 -22.61 -19.15
CA ASP A 301 7.34 -23.39 -20.36
C ASP A 301 6.17 -23.22 -21.34
N ALA A 302 6.47 -23.08 -22.64
CA ALA A 302 5.48 -22.81 -23.68
C ALA A 302 4.35 -23.87 -23.80
N GLY A 303 4.45 -24.99 -23.07
CA GLY A 303 3.44 -26.06 -22.97
C GLY A 303 2.70 -26.15 -21.63
N ALA A 304 3.01 -25.32 -20.63
CA ALA A 304 2.33 -25.34 -19.34
C ALA A 304 1.01 -24.55 -19.43
N ALA A 305 -0.11 -25.21 -19.14
CA ALA A 305 -1.43 -24.58 -19.14
C ALA A 305 -1.45 -23.39 -18.16
N PRO A 306 -1.97 -22.22 -18.55
CA PRO A 306 -2.01 -21.08 -17.66
C PRO A 306 -3.00 -21.34 -16.53
N GLU A 307 -2.59 -21.13 -15.28
CA GLU A 307 -3.54 -20.99 -14.17
C GLU A 307 -4.51 -19.84 -14.44
N ALA A 308 -5.77 -20.07 -14.07
CA ALA A 308 -6.86 -19.13 -14.29
C ALA A 308 -6.55 -17.76 -13.65
N GLY A 309 -6.41 -16.72 -14.49
CA GLY A 309 -6.16 -15.33 -14.06
C GLY A 309 -4.75 -14.81 -14.34
N ALA A 310 -3.82 -15.64 -14.82
CA ALA A 310 -2.50 -15.15 -15.23
C ALA A 310 -2.59 -14.28 -16.50
N ALA A 311 -1.94 -13.11 -16.47
CA ALA A 311 -1.87 -12.24 -17.64
C ALA A 311 -1.09 -12.92 -18.78
N PRO A 312 -1.50 -12.75 -20.05
CA PRO A 312 -0.77 -13.32 -21.18
C PRO A 312 0.62 -12.70 -21.26
N LEU A 313 1.64 -13.56 -21.30
CA LEU A 313 3.02 -13.14 -21.56
C LEU A 313 3.09 -12.55 -22.98
N LYS A 314 3.66 -11.35 -23.11
CA LYS A 314 4.17 -10.91 -24.41
C LYS A 314 5.28 -11.87 -24.81
N LYS A 315 5.10 -12.55 -25.94
CA LYS A 315 6.18 -13.28 -26.61
C LYS A 315 7.33 -12.29 -26.82
N SER A 316 8.43 -12.51 -26.13
CA SER A 316 9.68 -11.79 -26.38
C SER A 316 10.54 -12.74 -27.19
N PHE A 317 10.87 -12.33 -28.42
CA PHE A 317 11.89 -12.96 -29.25
C PHE A 317 13.27 -12.64 -28.67
#